data_AF-H0ESR1-F1
#
_entry.id   AF-H0ESR1-F1
#
_cell.length_a   1.000
_cell.length_b   1.000
_cell.length_c   1.000
_cell.angle_alpha   90.00
_cell.angle_beta   90.00
_cell.angle_gamma   90.00
#
_symmetry.space_group_name_H-M   'P 1'
#
loop_
_entity.id
_entity.type
_entity.pdbx_description
1 polymer ?
#
loop_
_entity_poly.entity_id
_entity_poly.type
_entity_poly.pdbx_seq_one_letter_code
_entity_poly.pdbx_strand_id
1 'polypeptide(L)'
;MVEPIFTKSHIDNTRPKIQETVDKLLDKVTEHGGAEPFDIVEEFALPVPSYVGILGVPLSDLPYLTQQAAIRGNGSATATESSQANASLLSYIDALVDKRLQKSENDLISLLVDNQLKAGRLQKADVTQIAFLLLVAGNATMISMIALGIVTALQHPEQLEDLRSEPEKWSPKFVEELCRYHTASALATKRVAKEDINLGGKLIKKGEGIIAATQSGNRDEEVFPNPDVVDLQEASWSQTSDPL
;
A
#
# COMPACT_ATOMS: atom_id res chain seq x y z
N MET A 1 9.73 -7.34 14.82
CA MET A 1 9.32 -6.20 15.68
C MET A 1 7.98 -5.61 15.26
N VAL A 2 7.86 -5.09 14.04
CA VAL A 2 6.56 -4.65 13.48
C VAL A 2 5.81 -5.76 12.73
N GLU A 3 6.53 -6.79 12.28
CA GLU A 3 5.96 -7.96 11.61
C GLU A 3 4.71 -8.58 12.28
N PRO A 4 4.61 -8.71 13.63
CA PRO A 4 3.44 -9.35 14.25
C PRO A 4 2.08 -8.74 13.86
N ILE A 5 2.02 -7.42 13.62
CA ILE A 5 0.78 -6.73 13.20
C ILE A 5 0.43 -6.95 11.72
N PHE A 6 1.33 -7.55 10.94
CA PHE A 6 1.13 -7.88 9.53
C PHE A 6 1.02 -9.39 9.30
N THR A 7 1.00 -10.20 10.36
CA THR A 7 0.79 -11.65 10.24
C THR A 7 -0.65 -11.94 9.79
N LYS A 8 -0.84 -13.02 9.03
CA LYS A 8 -2.18 -13.45 8.58
C LYS A 8 -3.18 -13.52 9.73
N SER A 9 -2.80 -14.15 10.84
CA SER A 9 -3.68 -14.25 12.03
C SER A 9 -4.07 -12.90 12.60
N HIS A 10 -3.16 -11.92 12.63
CA HIS A 10 -3.50 -10.57 13.09
C HIS A 10 -4.45 -9.87 12.11
N ILE A 11 -4.19 -9.96 10.80
CA ILE A 11 -5.03 -9.35 9.77
C ILE A 11 -6.43 -9.98 9.74
N ASP A 12 -6.54 -11.29 9.90
CA ASP A 12 -7.83 -11.98 10.00
C ASP A 12 -8.65 -11.45 11.19
N ASN A 13 -7.98 -11.14 12.32
CA ASN A 13 -8.61 -10.53 13.50
C ASN A 13 -8.98 -9.05 13.31
N THR A 14 -8.34 -8.33 12.39
CA THR A 14 -8.69 -6.93 12.08
C THR A 14 -9.81 -6.81 11.03
N ARG A 15 -10.15 -7.91 10.35
CA ARG A 15 -11.20 -7.95 9.32
C ARG A 15 -12.53 -7.30 9.74
N PRO A 16 -13.09 -7.52 10.95
CA PRO A 16 -14.33 -6.87 11.35
C PRO A 16 -14.23 -5.34 11.39
N LYS A 17 -13.08 -4.80 11.83
CA LYS A 17 -12.85 -3.35 11.88
C LYS A 17 -12.67 -2.76 10.48
N ILE A 18 -12.03 -3.50 9.57
CA ILE A 18 -11.91 -3.13 8.16
C ILE A 18 -13.31 -3.08 7.53
N GLN A 19 -14.14 -4.09 7.76
CA GLN A 19 -15.53 -4.13 7.26
C GLN A 19 -16.34 -2.94 7.78
N GLU A 20 -16.36 -2.71 9.10
CA GLU A 20 -17.07 -1.59 9.71
C GLU A 20 -16.64 -0.23 9.15
N THR A 21 -15.34 -0.08 8.86
CA THR A 21 -14.78 1.12 8.24
C THR A 21 -15.31 1.32 6.83
N VAL A 22 -15.27 0.27 6.01
CA VAL A 22 -15.74 0.30 4.62
C VAL A 22 -17.24 0.58 4.58
N ASP A 23 -18.03 -0.11 5.39
CA ASP A 23 -19.48 0.07 5.47
C ASP A 23 -19.84 1.53 5.79
N LYS A 24 -19.22 2.11 6.83
CA LYS A 24 -19.46 3.51 7.22
C LYS A 24 -19.12 4.53 6.14
N LEU A 25 -18.10 4.25 5.32
CA LEU A 25 -17.71 5.13 4.22
C LEU A 25 -18.69 4.99 3.05
N LEU A 26 -19.11 3.76 2.74
CA LEU A 26 -20.12 3.52 1.71
C LEU A 26 -21.47 4.11 2.10
N ASP A 27 -21.90 3.98 3.35
CA ASP A 27 -23.16 4.57 3.85
C ASP A 27 -23.19 6.08 3.57
N LYS A 28 -22.13 6.82 3.92
CA LYS A 28 -22.01 8.26 3.65
C LYS A 28 -22.08 8.59 2.16
N VAL A 29 -21.45 7.80 1.32
CA VAL A 29 -21.51 7.99 -0.14
C VAL A 29 -22.95 7.77 -0.63
N THR A 30 -23.64 6.74 -0.13
CA THR A 30 -25.01 6.41 -0.54
C THR A 30 -26.07 7.38 -0.01
N GLU A 31 -25.84 8.05 1.12
CA GLU A 31 -26.73 9.09 1.66
C GLU A 31 -26.98 10.24 0.66
N HIS A 32 -26.00 10.53 -0.21
CA HIS A 32 -26.11 11.55 -1.25
C HIS A 32 -26.96 11.11 -2.46
N GLY A 33 -27.41 9.85 -2.50
CA GLY A 33 -28.40 9.34 -3.45
C GLY A 33 -27.95 9.19 -4.90
N GLY A 34 -26.66 9.40 -5.21
CA GLY A 34 -26.07 9.17 -6.53
C GLY A 34 -26.62 10.06 -7.66
N ALA A 35 -27.29 11.17 -7.32
CA ALA A 35 -27.89 12.07 -8.31
C ALA A 35 -26.84 12.89 -9.08
N GLU A 36 -25.70 13.17 -8.45
CA GLU A 36 -24.57 13.90 -9.03
C GLU A 36 -23.30 13.05 -8.94
N PRO A 37 -22.36 13.19 -9.90
CA PRO A 37 -21.03 12.61 -9.78
C PRO A 37 -20.31 13.11 -8.53
N PHE A 38 -19.49 12.24 -7.94
CA PHE A 38 -18.64 12.58 -6.79
C PHE A 38 -17.24 12.00 -7.00
N ASP A 39 -16.26 12.51 -6.24
CA ASP A 39 -14.91 11.99 -6.27
C ASP A 39 -14.77 10.78 -5.33
N ILE A 40 -14.76 9.58 -5.91
CA ILE A 40 -14.59 8.32 -5.18
C ILE A 40 -13.21 8.21 -4.50
N VAL A 41 -12.20 8.95 -4.96
CA VAL A 41 -10.90 8.99 -4.30
C VAL A 41 -11.02 9.74 -2.98
N GLU A 42 -11.59 10.94 -2.99
CA GLU A 42 -11.75 11.76 -1.79
C GLU A 42 -12.73 11.13 -0.79
N GLU A 43 -13.88 10.63 -1.29
CA GLU A 43 -14.97 10.14 -0.43
C GLU A 43 -14.76 8.69 0.06
N PHE A 44 -13.94 7.89 -0.61
CA PHE A 44 -13.77 6.47 -0.27
C PHE A 44 -12.31 5.97 -0.25
N ALA A 45 -11.56 6.08 -1.36
CA ALA A 45 -10.24 5.45 -1.45
C ALA A 45 -9.20 6.05 -0.49
N LEU A 46 -9.22 7.37 -0.30
CA LEU A 46 -8.37 8.12 0.62
C LEU A 46 -8.61 7.78 2.10
N PRO A 47 -9.87 7.77 2.60
CA PRO A 47 -10.13 7.48 4.00
C PRO A 47 -9.90 6.02 4.41
N VAL A 48 -10.18 5.03 3.55
CA VAL A 48 -10.16 3.59 3.92
C VAL A 48 -8.86 3.16 4.63
N PRO A 49 -7.64 3.36 4.08
CA PRO A 49 -6.41 2.85 4.70
C PRO A 49 -6.13 3.45 6.09
N SER A 50 -6.66 4.65 6.33
CA SER A 50 -6.38 5.42 7.53
C SER A 50 -7.29 5.04 8.70
N TYR A 51 -8.57 4.79 8.42
CA TYR A 51 -9.54 4.35 9.43
C TYR A 51 -9.28 2.93 9.95
N VAL A 52 -8.63 2.08 9.15
CA VAL A 52 -8.16 0.76 9.62
C VAL A 52 -7.18 0.92 10.81
N GLY A 53 -6.60 2.11 10.98
CA GLY A 53 -5.92 2.52 12.20
C GLY A 53 -4.54 1.88 12.36
N ILE A 54 -3.90 1.54 11.23
CA ILE A 54 -2.59 0.90 11.26
C ILE A 54 -1.55 1.88 11.82
N LEU A 55 -1.62 3.18 11.52
CA LEU A 55 -0.54 4.13 11.86
C LEU A 55 -0.86 5.17 12.93
N GLY A 56 -2.14 5.41 13.25
CA GLY A 56 -2.51 6.41 14.27
C GLY A 56 -2.60 7.86 13.76
N VAL A 57 -2.64 8.06 12.44
CA VAL A 57 -2.79 9.38 11.83
C VAL A 57 -4.26 9.84 11.92
N PRO A 58 -4.54 11.05 12.43
CA PRO A 58 -5.88 11.65 12.38
C PRO A 58 -6.35 11.90 10.95
N LEU A 59 -7.65 11.69 10.72
CA LEU A 59 -8.27 11.80 9.39
C LEU A 59 -8.15 13.19 8.78
N SER A 60 -8.21 14.22 9.62
CA SER A 60 -8.06 15.63 9.22
C SER A 60 -6.72 15.91 8.53
N ASP A 61 -5.71 15.09 8.80
CA ASP A 61 -4.34 15.34 8.37
C ASP A 61 -4.00 14.54 7.09
N LEU A 62 -4.86 13.60 6.69
CA LEU A 62 -4.63 12.72 5.54
C LEU A 62 -4.53 13.43 4.20
N PRO A 63 -5.38 14.44 3.87
CA PRO A 63 -5.23 15.14 2.60
C PRO A 63 -3.84 15.77 2.47
N TYR A 64 -3.36 16.41 3.55
CA TYR A 64 -2.02 16.99 3.60
C TYR A 64 -0.92 15.93 3.46
N LEU A 65 -0.96 14.86 4.26
CA LEU A 65 0.08 13.83 4.21
C LEU A 65 0.10 13.08 2.87
N THR A 66 -1.07 12.85 2.27
CA THR A 66 -1.19 12.23 0.96
C THR A 66 -0.59 13.12 -0.13
N GLN A 67 -0.86 14.44 -0.08
CA GLN A 67 -0.24 15.40 -0.98
C GLN A 67 1.29 15.43 -0.82
N GLN A 68 1.81 15.46 0.41
CA GLN A 68 3.26 15.43 0.64
C GLN A 68 3.89 14.11 0.17
N ALA A 69 3.22 12.97 0.39
CA ALA A 69 3.69 11.68 -0.09
C ALA A 69 3.74 11.62 -1.63
N ALA A 70 2.75 12.22 -2.30
CA ALA A 70 2.72 12.34 -3.75
C ALA A 70 3.89 13.21 -4.27
N ILE A 71 4.12 14.39 -3.70
CA ILE A 71 5.26 15.27 -4.07
C ILE A 71 6.60 14.54 -3.90
N ARG A 72 6.76 13.79 -2.81
CA ARG A 72 7.97 13.01 -2.52
C ARG A 72 8.24 11.92 -3.57
N GLY A 73 7.19 11.31 -4.13
CA GLY A 73 7.29 10.24 -5.13
C GLY A 73 7.17 10.71 -6.59
N ASN A 74 6.86 11.99 -6.83
CA ASN A 74 6.60 12.52 -8.16
C ASN A 74 7.90 12.71 -8.96
N GLY A 75 8.03 11.99 -10.09
CA GLY A 75 9.19 12.11 -10.97
C GLY A 75 9.35 13.48 -11.64
N SER A 76 8.30 14.31 -11.65
CA SER A 76 8.33 15.69 -12.14
C SER A 76 8.67 16.72 -11.06
N ALA A 77 8.74 16.33 -9.79
CA ALA A 77 9.15 17.22 -8.71
C ALA A 77 10.66 17.48 -8.76
N THR A 78 11.06 18.69 -8.39
CA THR A 78 12.47 19.01 -8.18
C THR A 78 13.01 18.27 -6.96
N ALA A 79 14.33 18.03 -6.93
CA ALA A 79 14.99 17.41 -5.77
C ALA A 79 14.71 18.18 -4.46
N THR A 80 14.61 19.51 -4.54
CA THR A 80 14.28 20.37 -3.40
C THR A 80 12.86 20.12 -2.90
N GLU A 81 11.87 20.07 -3.79
CA GLU A 81 10.47 19.81 -3.42
C GLU A 81 10.31 18.42 -2.80
N SER A 82 10.89 17.38 -3.41
CA SER A 82 10.84 16.03 -2.86
C SER A 82 11.52 15.93 -1.49
N SER A 83 12.66 16.62 -1.31
CA SER A 83 13.35 16.67 -0.01
C SER A 83 12.55 17.42 1.05
N GLN A 84 11.89 18.52 0.69
CA GLN A 84 11.04 19.29 1.60
C GLN A 84 9.82 18.47 2.03
N ALA A 85 9.13 17.82 1.08
CA ALA A 85 7.99 16.96 1.39
C ALA A 85 8.39 15.79 2.30
N ASN A 86 9.56 15.18 2.05
CA ASN A 86 10.11 14.14 2.92
C ASN A 86 10.38 14.66 4.34
N ALA A 87 10.98 15.84 4.48
CA ALA A 87 11.24 16.46 5.77
C ALA A 87 9.95 16.79 6.52
N SER A 88 8.94 17.34 5.83
CA SER A 88 7.64 17.66 6.42
C SER A 88 6.92 16.42 6.97
N LEU A 89 6.89 15.33 6.20
CA LEU A 89 6.32 14.06 6.65
C LEU A 89 7.06 13.50 7.87
N LEU A 90 8.40 13.59 7.87
CA LEU A 90 9.21 13.09 8.99
C LEU A 90 8.97 13.92 10.26
N SER A 91 8.94 15.25 10.16
CA SER A 91 8.62 16.14 11.28
C SER A 91 7.22 15.89 11.84
N TYR A 92 6.25 15.61 10.96
CA TYR A 92 4.90 15.26 11.39
C TYR A 92 4.88 13.96 12.20
N ILE A 93 5.52 12.89 11.70
CA ILE A 93 5.60 11.61 12.41
C ILE A 93 6.35 11.77 13.74
N ASP A 94 7.42 12.55 13.78
CA ASP A 94 8.17 12.80 15.03
C ASP A 94 7.29 13.44 16.11
N ALA A 95 6.48 14.44 15.72
CA ALA A 95 5.52 15.07 16.61
C ALA A 95 4.41 14.10 17.05
N LEU A 96 4.01 13.16 16.18
CA LEU A 96 3.02 12.13 16.53
C LEU A 96 3.60 11.12 17.53
N VAL A 97 4.87 10.74 17.40
CA VAL A 97 5.60 9.92 18.40
C VAL A 97 5.61 10.62 19.76
N ASP A 98 5.86 11.93 19.81
CA ASP A 98 5.81 12.70 21.06
C ASP A 98 4.43 12.67 21.72
N LYS A 99 3.36 12.78 20.92
CA LYS A 99 1.99 12.63 21.43
C LYS A 99 1.75 11.25 22.03
N ARG A 100 2.21 10.18 21.37
CA ARG A 100 2.08 8.79 21.87
C ARG A 100 2.94 8.50 23.09
N LEU A 101 4.07 9.18 23.23
CA LEU A 101 4.88 9.13 24.46
C LEU A 101 4.10 9.68 25.67
N GLN A 102 3.34 10.76 25.49
CA GLN A 102 2.51 11.34 26.54
C GLN A 102 1.25 10.54 26.81
N LYS A 103 0.57 10.07 25.74
CA LYS A 103 -0.67 9.31 25.84
C LYS A 103 -0.71 8.23 24.76
N SER A 104 -0.66 6.98 25.21
CA SER A 104 -0.80 5.84 24.30
C SER A 104 -2.23 5.74 23.78
N GLU A 105 -2.37 5.43 22.49
CA GLU A 105 -3.60 5.12 21.77
C GLU A 105 -3.53 3.69 21.18
N ASN A 106 -4.56 3.27 20.47
CA ASN A 106 -4.62 1.95 19.85
C ASN A 106 -4.11 2.00 18.40
N ASP A 107 -2.81 2.25 18.22
CA ASP A 107 -2.13 2.31 16.93
C ASP A 107 -0.68 1.79 16.98
N LEU A 108 -0.06 1.62 15.80
CA LEU A 108 1.29 1.09 15.68
C LEU A 108 2.37 2.00 16.26
N ILE A 109 2.19 3.32 16.22
CA ILE A 109 3.16 4.24 16.82
C ILE A 109 3.17 4.03 18.32
N SER A 110 2.00 3.92 18.94
CA SER A 110 1.84 3.53 20.34
C SER A 110 2.48 2.18 20.66
N LEU A 111 2.26 1.17 19.81
CA LEU A 111 2.88 -0.15 19.98
C LEU A 111 4.41 -0.07 19.97
N LEU A 112 5.00 0.73 19.06
CA LEU A 112 6.44 0.95 18.97
C LEU A 112 6.96 1.72 20.19
N VAL A 113 6.25 2.77 20.61
CA VAL A 113 6.60 3.57 21.78
C VAL A 113 6.60 2.69 23.04
N ASP A 114 5.54 1.93 23.27
CA ASP A 114 5.38 1.16 24.51
C ASP A 114 6.33 -0.04 24.58
N ASN A 115 6.50 -0.77 23.48
CA ASN A 115 7.26 -2.03 23.49
C ASN A 115 8.74 -1.90 23.11
N GLN A 116 9.14 -0.79 22.48
CA GLN A 116 10.50 -0.62 21.97
C GLN A 116 11.18 0.58 22.59
N LEU A 117 10.56 1.77 22.52
CA LEU A 117 11.16 3.00 23.03
C LEU A 117 11.23 3.02 24.55
N LYS A 118 10.10 2.81 25.25
CA LYS A 118 10.05 2.76 26.72
C LYS A 118 10.86 1.60 27.30
N ALA A 119 11.00 0.52 26.54
CA ALA A 119 11.85 -0.62 26.89
C ALA A 119 13.35 -0.39 26.64
N GLY A 120 13.74 0.78 26.08
CA GLY A 120 15.14 1.13 25.79
C GLY A 120 15.78 0.33 24.65
N ARG A 121 14.97 -0.36 23.83
CA ARG A 121 15.46 -1.17 22.69
C ARG A 121 15.71 -0.35 21.44
N LEU A 122 14.97 0.75 21.30
CA LEU A 122 15.08 1.71 20.22
C LEU A 122 15.18 3.13 20.76
N GLN A 123 15.85 4.00 20.02
CA GLN A 123 15.80 5.44 20.26
C GLN A 123 14.53 6.03 19.63
N LYS A 124 14.15 7.24 20.07
CA LYS A 124 12.99 7.94 19.49
C LYS A 124 13.14 8.08 17.97
N ALA A 125 14.33 8.44 17.50
CA ALA A 125 14.64 8.56 16.08
C ALA A 125 14.39 7.27 15.31
N ASP A 126 14.70 6.09 15.88
CA ASP A 126 14.45 4.81 15.23
C ASP A 126 12.93 4.55 15.10
N VAL A 127 12.17 4.83 16.17
CA VAL A 127 10.70 4.70 16.16
C VAL A 127 10.08 5.65 15.13
N THR A 128 10.51 6.91 15.10
CA THR A 128 10.08 7.89 14.10
C THR A 128 10.36 7.38 12.68
N GLN A 129 11.55 6.84 12.41
CA GLN A 129 11.92 6.34 11.09
C GLN A 129 11.10 5.10 10.68
N ILE A 130 10.84 4.18 11.61
CA ILE A 130 10.00 2.99 11.35
C ILE A 130 8.55 3.40 11.07
N ALA A 131 7.99 4.30 11.89
CA ALA A 131 6.64 4.81 11.68
C ALA A 131 6.52 5.56 10.34
N PHE A 132 7.53 6.37 10.00
CA PHE A 132 7.61 7.07 8.72
C PHE A 132 7.64 6.09 7.54
N LEU A 133 8.49 5.05 7.59
CA LEU A 133 8.54 4.01 6.55
C LEU A 133 7.16 3.40 6.32
N LEU A 134 6.45 3.06 7.41
CA LEU A 134 5.15 2.39 7.32
C LEU A 134 4.05 3.33 6.80
N LEU A 135 4.13 4.64 7.09
CA LEU A 135 3.27 5.65 6.48
C LEU A 135 3.47 5.77 4.97
N VAL A 136 4.71 6.00 4.54
CA VAL A 136 4.98 6.34 3.14
C VAL A 136 4.99 5.12 2.22
N ALA A 137 5.14 3.90 2.75
CA ALA A 137 5.17 2.69 1.93
C ALA A 137 3.77 2.22 1.50
N GLY A 138 2.78 2.31 2.39
CA GLY A 138 1.48 1.68 2.17
C GLY A 138 0.39 2.61 1.65
N ASN A 139 0.34 3.86 2.11
CA ASN A 139 -0.86 4.68 1.99
C ASN A 139 -1.20 5.04 0.54
N ALA A 140 -0.27 5.65 -0.19
CA ALA A 140 -0.51 6.07 -1.58
C ALA A 140 -0.79 4.89 -2.53
N THR A 141 -0.09 3.77 -2.31
CA THR A 141 -0.30 2.52 -3.06
C THR A 141 -1.72 2.00 -2.86
N MET A 142 -2.21 1.97 -1.61
CA MET A 142 -3.57 1.50 -1.30
C MET A 142 -4.65 2.38 -1.94
N ILE A 143 -4.51 3.70 -1.86
CA ILE A 143 -5.45 4.65 -2.48
C ILE A 143 -5.53 4.40 -3.99
N SER A 144 -4.37 4.26 -4.64
CA SER A 144 -4.28 4.00 -6.09
C SER A 144 -4.89 2.66 -6.45
N MET A 145 -4.61 1.60 -5.69
CA MET A 145 -5.13 0.26 -5.94
C MET A 145 -6.65 0.18 -5.78
N ILE A 146 -7.24 0.87 -4.79
CA ILE A 146 -8.70 0.93 -4.64
C ILE A 146 -9.33 1.63 -5.85
N ALA A 147 -8.81 2.79 -6.25
CA ALA A 147 -9.30 3.53 -7.41
C ALA A 147 -9.16 2.73 -8.71
N LEU A 148 -7.99 2.11 -8.94
CA LEU A 148 -7.73 1.24 -10.09
C LEU A 148 -8.64 0.00 -10.08
N GLY A 149 -8.93 -0.56 -8.91
CA GLY A 149 -9.88 -1.66 -8.76
C GLY A 149 -11.27 -1.28 -9.25
N ILE A 150 -11.79 -0.13 -8.81
CA ILE A 150 -13.10 0.36 -9.23
C ILE A 150 -13.14 0.58 -10.75
N VAL A 151 -12.14 1.26 -11.32
CA VAL A 151 -12.05 1.49 -12.77
C VAL A 151 -11.97 0.16 -13.53
N THR A 152 -11.13 -0.77 -13.06
CA THR A 152 -10.94 -2.08 -13.72
C THR A 152 -12.24 -2.89 -13.71
N ALA A 153 -12.95 -2.93 -12.58
CA ALA A 153 -14.23 -3.64 -12.50
C ALA A 153 -15.28 -3.01 -13.43
N LEU A 154 -15.35 -1.68 -13.51
CA LEU A 154 -16.28 -0.97 -14.42
C LEU A 154 -15.93 -1.16 -15.90
N GLN A 155 -14.66 -1.39 -16.23
CA GLN A 155 -14.21 -1.71 -17.59
C GLN A 155 -14.51 -3.16 -18.00
N HIS A 156 -14.85 -4.05 -17.05
CA HIS A 156 -15.14 -5.46 -17.30
C HIS A 156 -16.52 -5.85 -16.72
N PRO A 157 -17.64 -5.40 -17.32
CA PRO A 157 -18.98 -5.58 -16.76
C PRO A 157 -19.38 -7.04 -16.48
N GLU A 158 -18.91 -7.98 -17.30
CA GLU A 158 -19.18 -9.42 -17.10
C GLU A 158 -18.53 -9.94 -15.80
N GLN A 159 -17.26 -9.59 -15.56
CA GLN A 159 -16.56 -9.96 -14.32
C GLN A 159 -17.07 -9.17 -13.10
N LEU A 160 -17.61 -7.97 -13.31
CA LEU A 160 -18.29 -7.21 -12.27
C LEU A 160 -19.59 -7.92 -11.82
N GLU A 161 -20.30 -8.59 -12.74
CA GLU A 161 -21.48 -9.37 -12.38
C GLU A 161 -21.12 -10.62 -11.55
N ASP A 162 -19.99 -11.27 -11.87
CA ASP A 162 -19.44 -12.33 -11.03
C ASP A 162 -19.16 -11.81 -9.61
N LEU A 163 -18.48 -10.66 -9.49
CA LEU A 163 -18.21 -10.02 -8.19
C LEU A 163 -19.48 -9.69 -7.40
N ARG A 164 -20.57 -9.30 -8.07
CA ARG A 164 -21.85 -9.00 -7.43
C ARG A 164 -22.61 -10.25 -7.00
N SER A 165 -22.59 -11.30 -7.81
CA SER A 165 -23.36 -12.52 -7.59
C SER A 165 -22.73 -13.45 -6.54
N GLU A 166 -21.41 -13.60 -6.52
CA GLU A 166 -20.69 -14.43 -5.55
C GLU A 166 -19.46 -13.69 -4.96
N PRO A 167 -19.64 -12.58 -4.21
CA PRO A 167 -18.54 -11.71 -3.78
C PRO A 167 -17.47 -12.43 -2.95
N GLU A 168 -17.85 -13.36 -2.08
CA GLU A 168 -16.89 -14.10 -1.24
C GLU A 168 -15.95 -14.99 -2.05
N LYS A 169 -16.42 -15.49 -3.20
CA LYS A 169 -15.67 -16.36 -4.10
C LYS A 169 -14.77 -15.55 -5.04
N TRP A 170 -15.28 -14.44 -5.57
CA TRP A 170 -14.60 -13.69 -6.62
C TRP A 170 -13.70 -12.56 -6.11
N SER A 171 -14.02 -11.94 -4.96
CA SER A 171 -13.22 -10.82 -4.45
C SER A 171 -11.75 -11.17 -4.21
N PRO A 172 -11.38 -12.32 -3.61
CA PRO A 172 -9.96 -12.68 -3.45
C PRO A 172 -9.21 -12.78 -4.78
N LYS A 173 -9.84 -13.42 -5.78
CA LYS A 173 -9.27 -13.59 -7.13
C LYS A 173 -9.12 -12.25 -7.85
N PHE A 174 -10.12 -11.39 -7.72
CA PHE A 174 -10.07 -10.04 -8.27
C PHE A 174 -8.93 -9.23 -7.64
N VAL A 175 -8.75 -9.29 -6.32
CA VAL A 175 -7.63 -8.60 -5.67
C VAL A 175 -6.28 -9.15 -6.12
N GLU A 176 -6.14 -10.47 -6.27
CA GLU A 176 -4.94 -11.12 -6.78
C GLU A 176 -4.60 -10.65 -8.20
N GLU A 177 -5.57 -10.68 -9.10
CA GLU A 177 -5.40 -10.28 -10.49
C GLU A 177 -5.18 -8.77 -10.63
N LEU A 178 -5.86 -7.98 -9.81
CA LEU A 178 -5.67 -6.53 -9.75
C LEU A 178 -4.23 -6.19 -9.34
N CYS A 179 -3.67 -6.88 -8.34
CA CYS A 179 -2.29 -6.67 -7.89
C CYS A 179 -1.25 -7.09 -8.93
N ARG A 180 -1.54 -8.12 -9.74
CA ARG A 180 -0.71 -8.50 -10.89
C ARG A 180 -0.78 -7.43 -11.98
N TYR A 181 -2.00 -7.18 -12.47
CA TYR A 181 -2.25 -6.31 -13.62
C TYR A 181 -1.84 -4.85 -13.35
N HIS A 182 -2.22 -4.30 -12.19
CA HIS A 182 -1.84 -2.97 -11.74
C HIS A 182 -0.73 -3.03 -10.70
N THR A 183 0.51 -2.98 -11.17
CA THR A 183 1.67 -2.91 -10.26
C THR A 183 1.90 -1.47 -9.79
N ALA A 184 1.11 -1.02 -8.81
CA ALA A 184 1.17 0.36 -8.31
C ALA A 184 2.52 0.76 -7.66
N SER A 185 3.37 -0.21 -7.29
CA SER A 185 4.72 0.00 -6.76
C SER A 185 5.77 -0.74 -7.62
N ALA A 186 6.06 -0.20 -8.80
CA ALA A 186 6.93 -0.84 -9.78
C ALA A 186 8.44 -0.61 -9.56
N LEU A 187 8.83 0.41 -8.76
CA LEU A 187 10.21 0.90 -8.67
C LEU A 187 10.90 0.63 -7.32
N ALA A 188 10.28 -0.17 -6.46
CA ALA A 188 10.81 -0.44 -5.12
C ALA A 188 11.99 -1.43 -5.14
N THR A 189 12.06 -2.31 -6.13
CA THR A 189 13.01 -3.44 -6.17
C THR A 189 14.35 -3.02 -6.76
N LYS A 190 15.12 -2.28 -5.95
CA LYS A 190 16.45 -1.77 -6.32
C LYS A 190 17.55 -2.43 -5.51
N ARG A 191 18.70 -2.71 -6.14
CA ARG A 191 19.89 -3.30 -5.51
C ARG A 191 21.16 -2.64 -6.02
N VAL A 192 22.26 -2.85 -5.31
CA VAL A 192 23.62 -2.52 -5.75
C VAL A 192 24.45 -3.80 -5.64
N ALA A 193 25.19 -4.15 -6.69
CA ALA A 193 26.01 -5.34 -6.71
C ALA A 193 27.19 -5.21 -5.72
N LYS A 194 27.30 -6.14 -4.76
CA LYS A 194 28.41 -6.14 -3.76
C LYS A 194 29.71 -6.70 -4.34
N GLU A 195 29.58 -7.49 -5.40
CA GLU A 195 30.62 -8.15 -6.18
C GLU A 195 30.11 -8.27 -7.63
N ASP A 196 30.98 -8.67 -8.56
CA ASP A 196 30.59 -8.91 -9.95
C ASP A 196 29.61 -10.10 -10.02
N ILE A 197 28.48 -9.94 -10.71
CA ILE A 197 27.46 -10.98 -10.88
C ILE A 197 27.14 -11.21 -12.36
N ASN A 198 26.93 -12.46 -12.74
CA ASN A 198 26.39 -12.80 -14.07
C ASN A 198 24.87 -13.05 -13.95
N LEU A 199 24.06 -12.23 -14.62
CA LEU A 199 22.60 -12.33 -14.61
C LEU A 199 22.06 -12.23 -16.05
N GLY A 200 21.27 -13.20 -16.49
CA GLY A 200 20.71 -13.21 -17.85
C GLY A 200 21.77 -13.13 -18.96
N GLY A 201 22.95 -13.73 -18.74
CA GLY A 201 24.09 -13.65 -19.67
C GLY A 201 24.79 -12.29 -19.71
N LYS A 202 24.49 -11.36 -18.79
CA LYS A 202 25.16 -10.07 -18.64
C LYS A 202 26.00 -10.03 -17.36
N LEU A 203 27.21 -9.50 -17.46
CA LEU A 203 28.05 -9.19 -16.31
C LEU A 203 27.65 -7.82 -15.75
N ILE A 204 27.20 -7.80 -14.49
CA ILE A 204 26.95 -6.58 -13.70
C ILE A 204 28.12 -6.45 -12.72
N LYS A 205 28.85 -5.35 -12.77
CA LYS A 205 30.05 -5.14 -11.97
C LYS A 205 29.71 -4.72 -10.55
N LYS A 206 30.62 -5.00 -9.62
CA LYS A 206 30.60 -4.46 -8.27
C LYS A 206 30.36 -2.94 -8.28
N GLY A 207 29.38 -2.50 -7.50
CA GLY A 207 28.97 -1.10 -7.37
C GLY A 207 27.93 -0.64 -8.39
N GLU A 208 27.60 -1.44 -9.41
CA GLU A 208 26.54 -1.11 -10.35
C GLU A 208 25.15 -1.33 -9.73
N GLY A 209 24.21 -0.44 -10.09
CA GLY A 209 22.83 -0.49 -9.65
C GLY A 209 21.97 -1.40 -10.51
N ILE A 210 20.98 -2.03 -9.88
CA ILE A 210 20.02 -2.93 -10.54
C ILE A 210 18.61 -2.47 -10.14
N ILE A 211 17.73 -2.38 -11.14
CA ILE A 211 16.29 -2.19 -10.95
C ILE A 211 15.60 -3.42 -11.52
N ALA A 212 14.98 -4.23 -10.66
CA ALA A 212 14.13 -5.33 -11.10
C ALA A 212 12.71 -4.77 -11.32
N ALA A 213 12.31 -4.63 -12.58
CA ALA A 213 11.01 -4.07 -12.95
C ALA A 213 9.88 -5.08 -12.67
N THR A 214 9.36 -5.09 -11.45
CA THR A 214 8.29 -6.02 -11.02
C THR A 214 7.04 -5.91 -11.88
N GLN A 215 6.73 -4.71 -12.38
CA GLN A 215 5.65 -4.50 -13.33
C GLN A 215 5.85 -5.28 -14.63
N SER A 216 7.08 -5.37 -15.13
CA SER A 216 7.40 -6.18 -16.31
C SER A 216 7.25 -7.67 -16.00
N GLY A 217 7.71 -8.12 -14.82
CA GLY A 217 7.58 -9.52 -14.41
C GLY A 217 6.11 -9.96 -14.27
N ASN A 218 5.23 -9.07 -13.81
CA ASN A 218 3.78 -9.33 -13.75
C ASN A 218 3.10 -9.39 -15.14
N ARG A 219 3.84 -9.08 -16.21
CA ARG A 219 3.40 -9.15 -17.61
C ARG A 219 4.23 -10.12 -18.45
N ASP A 220 5.06 -10.94 -17.82
CA ASP A 220 5.90 -11.92 -18.51
C ASP A 220 5.03 -13.03 -19.11
N GLU A 221 4.98 -13.11 -20.43
CA GLU A 221 4.17 -14.09 -21.17
C GLU A 221 4.63 -15.54 -21.00
N GLU A 222 5.87 -15.77 -20.54
CA GLU A 222 6.35 -17.11 -20.21
C GLU A 222 5.73 -17.62 -18.88
N VAL A 223 5.28 -16.70 -18.02
CA VAL A 223 4.68 -17.00 -16.71
C VAL A 223 3.16 -16.83 -16.72
N PHE A 224 2.67 -15.76 -17.35
CA PHE A 224 1.25 -15.40 -17.41
C PHE A 224 0.79 -15.39 -18.88
N PRO A 225 0.05 -16.43 -19.34
CA PRO A 225 -0.59 -16.39 -20.65
C PRO A 225 -1.51 -15.17 -20.78
N ASN A 226 -1.54 -14.53 -21.95
CA ASN A 226 -2.32 -13.31 -22.20
C ASN A 226 -2.11 -12.22 -21.10
N PRO A 227 -0.86 -11.83 -20.81
CA PRO A 227 -0.53 -11.05 -19.60
C PRO A 227 -1.19 -9.67 -19.53
N ASP A 228 -1.63 -9.14 -20.68
CA ASP A 228 -2.29 -7.85 -20.82
C ASP A 228 -3.83 -7.92 -20.73
N VAL A 229 -4.39 -9.09 -20.42
CA VAL A 229 -5.82 -9.27 -20.15
C VAL A 229 -6.04 -9.37 -18.64
N VAL A 230 -7.14 -8.80 -18.14
CA VAL A 230 -7.62 -9.01 -16.77
C VAL A 230 -8.58 -10.20 -16.79
N ASP A 231 -8.26 -11.28 -16.09
CA ASP A 231 -9.12 -12.48 -16.03
C ASP A 231 -9.20 -13.09 -14.62
N LEU A 232 -10.39 -13.12 -14.04
CA LEU A 232 -10.66 -13.70 -12.71
C LEU A 232 -10.63 -15.22 -12.67
N GLN A 233 -10.76 -15.88 -13.82
CA GLN A 233 -10.76 -17.33 -13.92
C GLN A 233 -9.34 -17.88 -13.96
N GLU A 234 -8.40 -17.13 -14.55
CA GLU A 234 -6.98 -17.48 -14.63
C GLU A 234 -6.13 -16.92 -13.47
N ALA A 235 -6.73 -16.13 -12.58
CA ALA A 235 -6.12 -15.52 -11.39
C ALA A 235 -5.65 -16.52 -10.31
N SER A 236 -5.17 -17.69 -10.67
CA SER A 236 -4.32 -18.47 -9.77
C SER A 236 -2.88 -18.03 -10.02
N TRP A 237 -2.29 -17.29 -9.08
CA TRP A 237 -0.84 -17.23 -8.93
C TRP A 237 -0.38 -18.69 -8.94
N SER A 238 0.27 -19.09 -10.02
CA SER A 238 0.63 -20.48 -10.22
C SER A 238 1.38 -20.95 -8.97
N GLN A 239 0.95 -22.06 -8.38
CA GLN A 239 1.74 -22.79 -7.40
C GLN A 239 2.94 -23.42 -8.14
N THR A 240 3.75 -22.61 -8.84
CA THR A 240 5.01 -23.08 -9.39
C THR A 240 5.92 -23.32 -8.21
N SER A 241 6.10 -24.60 -7.93
CA SER A 241 6.92 -25.19 -6.88
C SER A 241 8.41 -25.09 -7.21
N ASP A 242 8.82 -24.06 -7.95
CA ASP A 242 10.20 -23.87 -8.37
C ASP A 242 10.75 -22.57 -7.78
N PRO A 243 11.35 -22.63 -6.58
CA PRO A 243 12.14 -21.54 -6.07
C PRO A 243 13.47 -21.62 -6.80
N LEU A 244 13.71 -20.74 -7.78
CA LEU A 244 15.08 -20.36 -8.06
C LEU A 244 15.79 -19.92 -6.76
#